data_AF-A0A7Z9QW88-F1
#
_entry.id   AF-A0A7Z9QW88-F1
#
_cell.length_a   1.000
_cell.length_b   1.000
_cell.length_c   1.000
_cell.angle_alpha   90.00
_cell.angle_beta   90.00
_cell.angle_gamma   90.00
#
_symmetry.space_group_name_H-M   'P 1'
#
loop_
_entity.id
_entity.type
_entity.pdbx_description
1 polymer ?
#
loop_
_entity_poly.entity_id
_entity_poly.type
_entity_poly.pdbx_seq_one_letter_code
_entity_poly.pdbx_strand_id
1 'polypeptide(L)'
;MNKSMWKWYVVIGLVIGMSMPTWALLRNGGNYGEETKVGPDSQTGGWFINLGITGARGKMMPLAPTVMEVTYVFKDTPAYGELQIGDKIVGANGKPFTTPHQFGYGMEKFGYEGPMMDLGNALDESQGSRLNGKLTLQIIRGQEKQQIELKLPTKYGRFSQTYPFNCQKTDKILDELYAYLKKRQRDDGSWHNRPHLNAIAALALLASGKQKHKQAVKKAMYYFADNTNDQIDYAGYDCWK
;
A
#
# COMPACT_ATOMS: atom_id res chain seq x y z
N MET A 1 57.00 -47.53 -16.85
CA MET A 1 56.07 -47.31 -15.71
C MET A 1 55.42 -45.95 -15.86
N ASN A 2 54.12 -45.95 -16.14
CA ASN A 2 53.27 -44.79 -16.42
C ASN A 2 53.17 -43.84 -15.22
N LYS A 3 53.44 -42.55 -15.40
CA LYS A 3 52.97 -41.50 -14.48
C LYS A 3 51.71 -40.87 -15.07
N SER A 4 50.58 -41.25 -14.49
CA SER A 4 49.23 -40.79 -14.80
C SER A 4 49.11 -39.27 -14.58
N MET A 5 48.70 -38.56 -15.63
CA MET A 5 48.25 -37.16 -15.57
C MET A 5 46.78 -37.14 -15.12
N TRP A 6 46.51 -36.62 -13.93
CA TRP A 6 45.15 -36.30 -13.51
C TRP A 6 44.89 -34.81 -13.75
N LYS A 7 44.20 -34.48 -14.85
CA LYS A 7 43.65 -33.14 -15.09
C LYS A 7 42.41 -32.96 -14.22
N TRP A 8 42.44 -31.99 -13.32
CA TRP A 8 41.25 -31.50 -12.62
C TRP A 8 40.49 -30.55 -13.55
N TYR A 9 39.30 -30.93 -13.98
CA TYR A 9 38.34 -30.01 -14.59
C TYR A 9 37.52 -29.38 -13.46
N VAL A 10 37.75 -28.11 -13.17
CA VAL A 10 36.84 -27.31 -12.33
C VAL A 10 35.66 -26.92 -13.20
N VAL A 11 34.53 -27.62 -13.03
CA VAL A 11 33.24 -27.20 -13.58
C VAL A 11 32.73 -26.07 -12.68
N ILE A 12 32.83 -24.83 -13.16
CA ILE A 12 32.15 -23.69 -12.52
C ILE A 12 30.67 -23.82 -12.88
N GLY A 13 29.91 -24.49 -12.01
CA GLY A 13 28.45 -24.49 -12.05
C GLY A 13 27.94 -23.10 -11.64
N LEU A 14 27.59 -22.29 -12.63
CA LEU A 14 26.86 -21.03 -12.41
C LEU A 14 25.42 -21.38 -12.06
N VAL A 15 25.17 -21.67 -10.79
CA VAL A 15 23.81 -21.79 -10.25
C VAL A 15 23.24 -20.38 -10.20
N ILE A 16 22.49 -20.00 -11.25
CA ILE A 16 21.61 -18.84 -11.19
C ILE A 16 20.44 -19.25 -10.28
N GLY A 17 20.67 -19.18 -8.97
CA GLY A 17 19.63 -19.31 -7.98
C GLY A 17 18.72 -18.09 -8.09
N MET A 18 17.67 -18.18 -8.92
CA MET A 18 16.58 -17.21 -8.83
C MET A 18 15.97 -17.36 -7.43
N SER A 19 16.09 -16.31 -6.63
CA SER A 19 15.50 -16.27 -5.31
C SER A 19 13.99 -16.59 -5.38
N MET A 20 13.48 -17.44 -4.48
CA MET A 20 12.05 -17.77 -4.37
C MET A 20 11.07 -16.57 -4.38
N PRO A 21 11.40 -15.32 -3.96
CA PRO A 21 10.51 -14.18 -4.15
C PRO A 21 10.09 -13.94 -5.61
N THR A 22 11.00 -14.13 -6.57
CA THR A 22 10.79 -13.96 -8.03
C THR A 22 9.60 -14.77 -8.57
N TRP A 23 9.37 -15.98 -8.06
CA TRP A 23 8.41 -16.95 -8.63
C TRP A 23 6.93 -16.68 -8.33
N ALA A 24 6.56 -15.93 -7.28
CA ALA A 24 5.12 -15.71 -6.97
C ALA A 24 4.50 -14.48 -7.61
N LEU A 25 5.29 -13.47 -7.99
CA LEU A 25 4.82 -12.52 -9.00
C LEU A 25 4.64 -13.21 -10.34
N LEU A 26 5.49 -14.19 -10.69
CA LEU A 26 5.45 -14.87 -11.98
C LEU A 26 4.30 -15.89 -12.12
N ARG A 27 3.78 -16.47 -11.03
CA ARG A 27 2.71 -17.49 -11.14
C ARG A 27 1.40 -16.92 -11.70
N ASN A 28 1.16 -15.60 -11.59
CA ASN A 28 0.04 -14.87 -12.22
C ASN A 28 0.39 -13.44 -12.72
N GLY A 29 1.67 -13.10 -12.85
CA GLY A 29 2.15 -11.77 -13.31
C GLY A 29 1.87 -10.57 -12.40
N GLY A 30 1.12 -10.74 -11.31
CA GLY A 30 0.36 -9.65 -10.70
C GLY A 30 -0.78 -9.22 -11.63
N ASN A 31 -1.96 -8.90 -11.08
CA ASN A 31 -3.11 -8.46 -11.87
C ASN A 31 -2.94 -7.02 -12.42
N TYR A 32 -1.74 -6.61 -12.78
CA TYR A 32 -1.41 -5.24 -13.20
C TYR A 32 -2.16 -4.80 -14.46
N GLY A 33 -2.65 -5.74 -15.28
CA GLY A 33 -3.49 -5.45 -16.44
C GLY A 33 -4.99 -5.33 -16.13
N GLU A 34 -5.43 -5.56 -14.89
CA GLU A 34 -6.84 -5.39 -14.52
C GLU A 34 -7.18 -3.91 -14.35
N GLU A 35 -8.26 -3.47 -14.97
CA GLU A 35 -8.74 -2.10 -14.91
C GLU A 35 -10.04 -1.99 -14.12
N THR A 36 -10.33 -0.80 -13.61
CA THR A 36 -11.61 -0.48 -12.95
C THR A 36 -12.26 0.71 -13.65
N LYS A 37 -13.59 0.80 -13.61
CA LYS A 37 -14.34 1.97 -14.09
C LYS A 37 -14.66 2.98 -12.98
N VAL A 38 -14.23 2.70 -11.75
CA VAL A 38 -14.64 3.45 -10.56
C VAL A 38 -13.43 4.01 -9.83
N GLY A 39 -13.55 5.26 -9.36
CA GLY A 39 -12.54 5.91 -8.53
C GLY A 39 -11.32 6.38 -9.33
N PRO A 40 -10.27 6.84 -8.62
CA PRO A 40 -9.08 7.40 -9.26
C PRO A 40 -8.32 6.39 -10.13
N ASP A 41 -8.38 5.11 -9.78
CA ASP A 41 -7.70 4.03 -10.53
C ASP A 41 -8.38 3.71 -11.88
N SER A 42 -9.52 4.34 -12.19
CA SER A 42 -10.10 4.25 -13.55
C SER A 42 -9.28 4.93 -14.64
N GLN A 43 -8.34 5.80 -14.24
CA GLN A 43 -7.48 6.54 -15.17
C GLN A 43 -6.09 5.91 -15.31
N THR A 44 -5.76 4.90 -14.50
CA THR A 44 -4.38 4.38 -14.40
C THR A 44 -4.07 3.29 -15.41
N GLY A 45 -5.09 2.68 -16.03
CA GLY A 45 -4.91 1.62 -17.02
C GLY A 45 -4.35 0.31 -16.44
N GLY A 46 -4.58 0.06 -15.15
CA GLY A 46 -4.10 -1.13 -14.48
C GLY A 46 -4.17 -1.08 -12.95
N TRP A 47 -4.13 -2.26 -12.32
CA TRP A 47 -4.18 -2.42 -10.87
C TRP A 47 -2.78 -2.30 -10.27
N PHE A 48 -2.31 -1.06 -10.16
CA PHE A 48 -0.97 -0.73 -9.72
C PHE A 48 -0.88 -0.41 -8.22
N ILE A 49 0.31 -0.56 -7.66
CA ILE A 49 0.61 -0.24 -6.27
C ILE A 49 0.58 1.28 -6.08
N ASN A 50 -0.14 1.73 -5.06
CA ASN A 50 -0.14 3.12 -4.62
C ASN A 50 1.22 3.50 -4.01
N LEU A 51 1.92 4.47 -4.60
CA LEU A 51 3.19 4.97 -4.05
C LEU A 51 2.96 6.09 -3.01
N GLY A 52 1.95 5.89 -2.16
CA GLY A 52 1.55 6.79 -1.10
C GLY A 52 1.10 8.19 -1.57
N ILE A 53 1.41 9.20 -0.78
CA ILE A 53 1.02 10.61 -1.01
C ILE A 53 1.82 11.30 -2.13
N THR A 54 2.69 10.56 -2.83
CA THR A 54 3.39 11.09 -4.01
C THR A 54 2.43 11.35 -5.17
N GLY A 55 1.33 10.59 -5.25
CA GLY A 55 0.44 10.61 -6.42
C GLY A 55 0.96 9.80 -7.60
N ALA A 56 1.97 8.95 -7.40
CA ALA A 56 2.40 7.98 -8.39
C ALA A 56 1.79 6.59 -8.15
N ARG A 57 1.77 5.79 -9.21
CA ARG A 57 1.51 4.35 -9.20
C ARG A 57 2.74 3.62 -9.69
N GLY A 58 2.95 2.41 -9.20
CA GLY A 58 4.02 1.56 -9.66
C GLY A 58 3.72 0.07 -9.60
N LYS A 59 4.68 -0.71 -10.07
CA LYS A 59 4.67 -2.17 -10.01
C LYS A 59 6.00 -2.68 -9.49
N MET A 60 5.98 -3.83 -8.84
CA MET A 60 7.21 -4.53 -8.47
C MET A 60 7.80 -5.22 -9.71
N MET A 61 9.12 -5.19 -9.85
CA MET A 61 9.79 -5.88 -10.96
C MET A 61 10.08 -7.34 -10.58
N PRO A 62 9.51 -8.34 -11.29
CA PRO A 62 9.69 -9.75 -10.91
C PRO A 62 11.16 -10.16 -10.83
N LEU A 63 11.97 -9.76 -11.82
CA LEU A 63 13.40 -10.08 -11.91
C LEU A 63 14.31 -9.11 -11.13
N ALA A 64 13.73 -8.11 -10.48
CA ALA A 64 14.46 -7.13 -9.68
C ALA A 64 13.63 -6.75 -8.45
N PRO A 65 13.53 -7.64 -7.44
CA PRO A 65 12.53 -7.55 -6.38
C PRO A 65 12.78 -6.40 -5.38
N THR A 66 13.86 -5.64 -5.54
CA THR A 66 14.14 -4.41 -4.79
C THR A 66 13.76 -3.14 -5.57
N VAL A 67 13.16 -3.28 -6.75
CA VAL A 67 12.89 -2.19 -7.69
C VAL A 67 11.39 -2.00 -7.90
N MET A 68 10.94 -0.76 -7.79
CA MET A 68 9.59 -0.33 -8.17
C MET A 68 9.65 0.46 -9.46
N GLU A 69 8.93 0.03 -10.49
CA GLU A 69 8.80 0.78 -11.75
C GLU A 69 7.54 1.64 -11.70
N VAL A 70 7.67 2.93 -12.01
CA VAL A 70 6.56 3.88 -12.09
C VAL A 70 5.73 3.60 -13.33
N THR A 71 4.41 3.48 -13.14
CA THR A 71 3.47 3.12 -14.22
C THR A 71 2.48 4.24 -14.52
N TYR A 72 2.22 5.12 -13.56
CA TYR A 72 1.32 6.26 -13.74
C TYR A 72 1.65 7.37 -12.76
N VAL A 73 1.40 8.63 -13.15
CA VAL A 73 1.53 9.80 -12.28
C VAL A 73 0.31 10.69 -12.45
N PHE A 74 -0.42 10.92 -11.36
CA PHE A 74 -1.59 11.80 -11.38
C PHE A 74 -1.17 13.26 -11.53
N LYS A 75 -1.93 14.03 -12.32
CA LYS A 75 -1.80 15.49 -12.39
C LYS A 75 -2.02 16.13 -11.02
N ASP A 76 -1.40 17.29 -10.81
CA ASP A 76 -1.54 18.09 -9.58
C ASP A 76 -1.14 17.35 -8.29
N THR A 77 -0.19 16.42 -8.40
CA THR A 77 0.38 15.67 -7.26
C THR A 77 1.88 15.92 -7.12
N PRO A 78 2.49 15.64 -5.95
CA PRO A 78 3.93 15.87 -5.74
C PRO A 78 4.86 15.20 -6.75
N ALA A 79 4.46 14.06 -7.33
CA ALA A 79 5.24 13.35 -8.33
C ALA A 79 5.11 13.93 -9.75
N TYR A 80 4.09 14.75 -10.01
CA TYR A 80 3.80 15.25 -11.34
C TYR A 80 4.90 16.18 -11.85
N GLY A 81 5.44 15.88 -13.03
CA GLY A 81 6.56 16.61 -13.63
C GLY A 81 7.95 16.14 -13.16
N GLU A 82 8.03 15.52 -11.98
CA GLU A 82 9.28 15.02 -11.40
C GLU A 82 9.55 13.55 -11.75
N LEU A 83 8.53 12.70 -11.57
CA LEU A 83 8.55 11.28 -11.95
C LEU A 83 7.95 11.07 -13.34
N GLN A 84 8.48 10.06 -14.04
CA GLN A 84 8.04 9.65 -15.37
C GLN A 84 7.70 8.15 -15.39
N ILE A 85 6.79 7.77 -16.29
CA ILE A 85 6.50 6.36 -16.54
C ILE A 85 7.78 5.65 -16.99
N GLY A 86 8.06 4.50 -16.38
CA GLY A 86 9.28 3.72 -16.61
C GLY A 86 10.45 4.05 -15.68
N ASP A 87 10.35 5.10 -14.85
CA ASP A 87 11.34 5.36 -13.80
C ASP A 87 11.39 4.17 -12.83
N LYS A 88 12.60 3.70 -12.54
CA LYS A 88 12.84 2.62 -11.58
C LYS A 88 13.33 3.20 -10.27
N ILE A 89 12.48 3.22 -9.25
CA ILE A 89 12.82 3.65 -7.91
C ILE A 89 13.59 2.54 -7.21
N VAL A 90 14.80 2.86 -6.75
CA VAL A 90 15.75 1.91 -6.14
C VAL A 90 16.19 2.33 -4.74
N GLY A 91 15.68 3.45 -4.23
CA GLY A 91 15.96 3.95 -2.89
C GLY A 91 15.21 5.22 -2.56
N ALA A 92 15.15 5.55 -1.28
CA ALA A 92 14.54 6.78 -0.77
C ALA A 92 15.33 7.36 0.40
N ASN A 93 15.38 8.69 0.49
CA ASN A 93 16.08 9.45 1.53
C ASN A 93 17.54 9.01 1.75
N GLY A 94 18.23 8.64 0.67
CA GLY A 94 19.63 8.21 0.70
C GLY A 94 19.82 6.75 1.11
N LYS A 95 18.74 5.99 1.30
CA LYS A 95 18.77 4.57 1.64
C LYS A 95 18.37 3.74 0.41
N PRO A 96 19.27 2.91 -0.14
CA PRO A 96 18.91 1.98 -1.20
C PRO A 96 17.96 0.91 -0.68
N PHE A 97 17.04 0.45 -1.52
CA PHE A 97 16.21 -0.71 -1.22
C PHE A 97 17.04 -1.98 -1.39
N THR A 98 17.24 -2.71 -0.30
CA THR A 98 18.11 -3.90 -0.27
C THR A 98 17.36 -5.19 0.00
N THR A 99 16.25 -5.11 0.72
CA THR A 99 15.39 -6.26 1.04
C THR A 99 14.46 -6.55 -0.14
N PRO A 100 14.50 -7.75 -0.75
CA PRO A 100 13.53 -8.15 -1.76
C PRO A 100 12.10 -8.07 -1.23
N HIS A 101 11.16 -7.60 -2.05
CA HIS A 101 9.77 -7.53 -1.63
C HIS A 101 9.21 -8.93 -1.29
N GLN A 102 8.31 -8.97 -0.31
CA GLN A 102 7.50 -10.16 0.00
C GLN A 102 6.09 -10.09 -0.60
N PHE A 103 5.75 -9.00 -1.31
CA PHE A 103 4.46 -8.81 -1.95
C PHE A 103 4.08 -9.95 -2.91
N GLY A 104 2.97 -10.63 -2.65
CA GLY A 104 2.42 -11.68 -3.51
C GLY A 104 1.28 -12.46 -2.86
N TYR A 105 0.71 -13.42 -3.60
CA TYR A 105 -0.30 -14.34 -3.07
C TYR A 105 0.36 -15.62 -2.55
N GLY A 106 0.05 -15.99 -1.30
CA GLY A 106 0.48 -17.24 -0.66
C GLY A 106 0.83 -17.05 0.82
N MET A 107 0.68 -18.12 1.61
CA MET A 107 0.92 -18.09 3.06
C MET A 107 2.36 -17.72 3.43
N GLU A 108 3.33 -17.99 2.56
CA GLU A 108 4.76 -17.67 2.76
C GLU A 108 5.13 -16.24 2.34
N LYS A 109 4.17 -15.46 1.83
CA LYS A 109 4.38 -14.14 1.23
C LYS A 109 3.48 -13.08 1.87
N PHE A 110 3.38 -13.16 3.20
CA PHE A 110 2.64 -12.22 4.02
C PHE A 110 3.60 -11.18 4.59
N GLY A 111 3.47 -9.93 4.15
CA GLY A 111 4.36 -8.87 4.60
C GLY A 111 4.41 -7.66 3.68
N TYR A 112 4.93 -6.56 4.22
CA TYR A 112 5.18 -5.32 3.48
C TYR A 112 6.68 -5.04 3.28
N GLU A 113 7.54 -5.93 3.75
CA GLU A 113 8.99 -5.84 3.75
C GLU A 113 9.53 -5.58 2.33
N GLY A 114 10.64 -4.85 2.28
CA GLY A 114 11.27 -4.42 1.04
C GLY A 114 10.80 -3.03 0.59
N PRO A 115 10.80 -2.75 -0.73
CA PRO A 115 10.65 -1.40 -1.26
C PRO A 115 9.38 -0.67 -0.81
N MET A 116 8.27 -1.39 -0.57
CA MET A 116 7.02 -0.78 -0.11
C MET A 116 7.12 -0.24 1.32
N MET A 117 7.63 -1.04 2.26
CA MET A 117 7.87 -0.60 3.64
C MET A 117 8.95 0.48 3.70
N ASP A 118 10.03 0.33 2.94
CA ASP A 118 11.12 1.32 2.90
C ASP A 118 10.63 2.67 2.36
N LEU A 119 9.83 2.67 1.29
CA LEU A 119 9.19 3.88 0.77
C LEU A 119 8.17 4.44 1.77
N GLY A 120 7.35 3.60 2.40
CA GLY A 120 6.40 4.02 3.45
C GLY A 120 7.08 4.75 4.61
N ASN A 121 8.19 4.21 5.08
CA ASN A 121 9.02 4.82 6.12
C ASN A 121 9.64 6.15 5.65
N ALA A 122 10.14 6.21 4.41
CA ALA A 122 10.68 7.44 3.84
C ALA A 122 9.60 8.53 3.68
N LEU A 123 8.37 8.16 3.30
CA LEU A 123 7.23 9.07 3.23
C LEU A 123 6.91 9.65 4.61
N ASP A 124 6.78 8.81 5.64
CA ASP A 124 6.49 9.27 7.00
C ASP A 124 7.60 10.19 7.54
N GLU A 125 8.86 9.80 7.35
CA GLU A 125 10.02 10.62 7.73
C GLU A 125 10.00 11.99 7.04
N SER A 126 9.67 11.99 5.74
CA SER A 126 9.60 13.20 4.92
C SER A 126 8.51 14.16 5.40
N GLN A 127 7.40 13.64 5.93
CA GLN A 127 6.34 14.49 6.49
C GLN A 127 6.69 15.09 7.87
N GLY A 128 7.76 14.61 8.52
CA GLY A 128 8.25 15.16 9.79
C GLY A 128 8.91 16.53 9.65
N SER A 129 9.03 17.27 10.76
CA SER A 129 9.62 18.63 10.77
C SER A 129 11.05 18.70 10.25
N ARG A 130 11.85 17.63 10.43
CA ARG A 130 13.25 17.56 9.99
C ARG A 130 13.40 17.68 8.48
N LEU A 131 12.57 16.96 7.72
CA LEU A 131 12.62 16.97 6.26
C LEU A 131 11.59 17.92 5.65
N ASN A 132 10.58 18.32 6.42
CA ASN A 132 9.59 19.34 6.08
C ASN A 132 8.99 19.13 4.67
N GLY A 133 8.58 17.91 4.38
CA GLY A 133 7.98 17.50 3.11
C GLY A 133 8.98 17.11 2.03
N LYS A 134 10.29 17.25 2.24
CA LYS A 134 11.29 16.84 1.25
C LYS A 134 11.46 15.31 1.26
N LEU A 135 11.06 14.66 0.17
CA LEU A 135 11.35 13.26 -0.11
C LEU A 135 12.37 13.19 -1.24
N THR A 136 13.49 12.55 -1.00
CA THR A 136 14.49 12.30 -2.05
C THR A 136 14.34 10.88 -2.56
N LEU A 137 14.24 10.67 -3.87
CA LEU A 137 14.20 9.34 -4.48
C LEU A 137 15.46 9.09 -5.30
N GLN A 138 16.06 7.92 -5.12
CA GLN A 138 17.08 7.40 -6.03
C GLN A 138 16.37 6.60 -7.13
N ILE A 139 16.51 7.04 -8.37
CA ILE A 139 15.85 6.40 -9.53
C ILE A 139 16.84 6.05 -10.63
N ILE A 140 16.42 5.14 -11.50
CA ILE A 140 17.05 4.88 -12.80
C ILE A 140 16.05 5.28 -13.88
N ARG A 141 16.43 6.26 -14.72
CA ARG A 141 15.65 6.70 -15.89
C ARG A 141 16.41 6.32 -17.15
N GLY A 142 15.82 5.43 -17.95
CA GLY A 142 16.56 4.77 -19.03
C GLY A 142 17.74 3.97 -18.47
N GLN A 143 18.96 4.47 -18.66
CA GLN A 143 20.21 3.86 -18.18
C GLN A 143 20.91 4.70 -17.10
N GLU A 144 20.41 5.89 -16.79
CA GLU A 144 21.08 6.83 -15.90
C GLU A 144 20.53 6.75 -14.48
N LYS A 145 21.44 6.65 -13.52
CA LYS A 145 21.11 6.82 -12.10
C LYS A 145 21.00 8.31 -11.80
N GLN A 146 19.91 8.70 -11.18
CA GLN A 146 19.69 10.07 -10.77
C GLN A 146 18.99 10.12 -9.42
N GLN A 147 19.03 11.31 -8.84
CA GLN A 147 18.33 11.64 -7.61
C GLN A 147 17.33 12.73 -7.92
N ILE A 148 16.07 12.51 -7.56
CA ILE A 148 15.01 13.51 -7.67
C ILE A 148 14.48 13.88 -6.29
N GLU A 149 13.83 15.03 -6.21
CA GLU A 149 13.25 15.54 -4.96
C GLU A 149 11.76 15.83 -5.17
N LEU A 150 10.92 15.26 -4.31
CA LEU A 150 9.49 15.52 -4.29
C LEU A 150 9.13 16.38 -3.08
N LYS A 151 8.24 17.35 -3.29
CA LYS A 151 7.68 18.16 -2.20
C LYS A 151 6.34 17.61 -1.75
N LEU A 152 6.34 16.88 -0.64
CA LEU A 152 5.16 16.28 -0.04
C LEU A 152 4.39 17.26 0.87
N PRO A 153 3.06 17.07 1.00
CA PRO A 153 2.28 17.79 2.00
C PRO A 153 2.63 17.35 3.42
N THR A 154 2.75 18.32 4.32
CA THR A 154 3.16 18.11 5.72
C THR A 154 2.01 18.20 6.73
N LYS A 155 0.77 18.36 6.26
CA LYS A 155 -0.45 18.57 7.08
C LYS A 155 -0.57 17.62 8.28
N TYR A 156 -0.16 16.36 8.12
CA TYR A 156 -0.31 15.32 9.12
C TYR A 156 0.94 15.07 9.97
N GLY A 157 2.10 15.61 9.59
CA GLY A 157 3.36 15.28 10.23
C GLY A 157 3.76 13.81 10.07
N ARG A 158 4.58 13.33 11.01
CA ARG A 158 5.04 11.93 11.09
C ARG A 158 4.37 11.18 12.23
N PHE A 159 4.41 9.86 12.20
CA PHE A 159 3.97 9.05 13.35
C PHE A 159 4.93 9.21 14.54
N SER A 160 4.40 9.15 15.76
CA SER A 160 5.22 9.10 16.97
C SER A 160 5.80 7.69 17.17
N GLN A 161 6.85 7.57 17.99
CA GLN A 161 7.45 6.28 18.30
C GLN A 161 6.49 5.33 19.03
N THR A 162 5.49 5.88 19.71
CA THR A 162 4.50 5.12 20.48
C THR A 162 3.19 4.91 19.73
N TYR A 163 3.16 5.21 18.42
CA TYR A 163 1.99 5.00 17.58
C TYR A 163 1.36 3.61 17.83
N PRO A 164 0.02 3.50 17.96
CA PRO A 164 -0.97 4.56 17.77
C PRO A 164 -1.17 5.51 18.97
N PHE A 165 -0.56 5.23 20.11
CA PHE A 165 -0.73 6.00 21.34
C PHE A 165 0.13 7.28 21.34
N ASN A 166 -0.38 8.36 21.94
CA ASN A 166 0.32 9.65 22.07
C ASN A 166 0.88 10.16 20.72
N CYS A 167 0.02 10.19 19.69
CA CYS A 167 0.43 10.50 18.33
C CYS A 167 -0.54 11.50 17.69
N GLN A 168 -0.10 12.75 17.55
CA GLN A 168 -0.89 13.82 16.95
C GLN A 168 -1.37 13.50 15.53
N LYS A 169 -0.54 12.79 14.74
CA LYS A 169 -0.91 12.31 13.40
C LYS A 169 -2.10 11.36 13.45
N THR A 170 -2.07 10.39 14.36
CA THR A 170 -3.16 9.43 14.59
C THR A 170 -4.43 10.16 14.96
N ASP A 171 -4.36 11.04 15.96
CA ASP A 171 -5.52 11.76 16.47
C ASP A 171 -6.18 12.61 15.38
N LYS A 172 -5.37 13.31 14.59
CA LYS A 172 -5.84 14.12 13.46
C LYS A 172 -6.51 13.28 12.38
N ILE A 173 -5.89 12.15 11.99
CA ILE A 173 -6.47 11.24 11.00
C ILE A 173 -7.79 10.66 11.51
N LEU A 174 -7.83 10.19 12.76
CA LEU A 174 -9.05 9.65 13.36
C LEU A 174 -10.17 10.68 13.43
N ASP A 175 -9.88 11.91 13.85
CA ASP A 175 -10.89 12.97 13.92
C ASP A 175 -11.48 13.31 12.55
N GLU A 176 -10.63 13.40 11.51
CA GLU A 176 -11.08 13.63 10.13
C GLU A 176 -11.90 12.45 9.59
N LEU A 177 -11.48 11.21 9.86
CA LEU A 177 -12.20 10.01 9.45
C LEU A 177 -13.55 9.87 10.16
N TYR A 178 -13.63 10.15 11.47
CA TYR A 178 -14.91 10.14 12.20
C TYR A 178 -15.87 11.20 11.67
N ALA A 179 -15.37 12.41 11.38
CA ALA A 179 -16.18 13.45 10.76
C ALA A 179 -16.69 13.02 9.38
N TYR A 180 -15.83 12.39 8.58
CA TYR A 180 -16.21 11.85 7.26
C TYR A 180 -17.29 10.77 7.38
N LEU A 181 -17.12 9.80 8.27
CA LEU A 181 -18.10 8.73 8.49
C LEU A 181 -19.45 9.32 8.90
N LYS A 182 -19.47 10.26 9.86
CA LYS A 182 -20.73 10.91 10.25
C LYS A 182 -21.41 11.64 9.10
N LYS A 183 -20.64 12.34 8.27
CA LYS A 183 -21.17 13.07 7.11
C LYS A 183 -21.73 12.13 6.03
N ARG A 184 -21.16 10.94 5.89
CA ARG A 184 -21.55 9.95 4.87
C ARG A 184 -22.64 8.98 5.31
N GLN A 185 -22.97 8.95 6.59
CA GLN A 185 -24.06 8.11 7.08
C GLN A 185 -25.36 8.54 6.39
N ARG A 186 -26.05 7.58 5.78
CA ARG A 186 -27.35 7.77 5.14
C ARG A 186 -28.44 7.91 6.20
N ASP A 187 -29.62 8.37 5.78
CA ASP A 187 -30.74 8.61 6.70
C ASP A 187 -31.22 7.34 7.41
N ASP A 188 -31.17 6.21 6.71
CA ASP A 188 -31.48 4.87 7.24
C ASP A 188 -30.46 4.35 8.26
N GLY A 189 -29.31 5.01 8.42
CA GLY A 189 -28.25 4.62 9.34
C GLY A 189 -27.09 3.84 8.72
N SER A 190 -27.16 3.49 7.43
CA SER A 190 -26.10 2.76 6.70
C SER A 190 -25.06 3.70 6.05
N TRP A 191 -23.97 3.12 5.55
CA TRP A 191 -22.96 3.78 4.72
C TRP A 191 -22.85 3.16 3.32
N HIS A 192 -23.18 1.88 3.20
CA HIS A 192 -23.06 1.09 1.99
C HIS A 192 -24.12 -0.01 1.96
N ASN A 193 -24.44 -0.54 0.79
CA ASN A 193 -25.34 -1.70 0.65
C ASN A 193 -24.68 -3.02 1.07
N ARG A 194 -23.42 -2.98 1.55
CA ARG A 194 -22.65 -4.17 1.94
C ARG A 194 -22.58 -4.19 3.46
N PRO A 195 -23.11 -5.22 4.14
CA PRO A 195 -23.28 -5.21 5.60
C PRO A 195 -21.95 -5.08 6.36
N HIS A 196 -20.91 -5.79 5.92
CA HIS A 196 -19.58 -5.73 6.56
C HIS A 196 -18.97 -4.32 6.56
N LEU A 197 -19.20 -3.50 5.53
CA LEU A 197 -18.70 -2.12 5.49
C LEU A 197 -19.44 -1.23 6.50
N ASN A 198 -20.74 -1.45 6.68
CA ASN A 198 -21.51 -0.74 7.69
C ASN A 198 -21.04 -1.13 9.11
N ALA A 199 -20.80 -2.42 9.34
CA ALA A 199 -20.32 -2.92 10.63
C ALA A 199 -18.99 -2.29 11.02
N ILE A 200 -18.02 -2.22 10.09
CA ILE A 200 -16.72 -1.57 10.32
C ILE A 200 -16.88 -0.08 10.62
N ALA A 201 -17.72 0.63 9.86
CA ALA A 201 -17.99 2.06 10.08
C ALA A 201 -18.63 2.33 11.45
N ALA A 202 -19.63 1.53 11.84
CA ALA A 202 -20.29 1.62 13.13
C ALA A 202 -19.32 1.31 14.28
N LEU A 203 -18.49 0.26 14.13
CA LEU A 203 -17.49 -0.12 15.12
C LEU A 203 -16.44 0.98 15.30
N ALA A 204 -15.97 1.62 14.23
CA ALA A 204 -15.02 2.73 14.33
C ALA A 204 -15.60 3.90 15.15
N LEU A 205 -16.87 4.27 14.90
CA LEU A 205 -17.55 5.32 15.65
C LEU A 205 -17.83 4.92 17.10
N LEU A 206 -18.18 3.66 17.36
CA LEU A 206 -18.39 3.13 18.71
C LEU A 206 -17.08 3.12 19.52
N ALA A 207 -16.01 2.57 18.94
CA ALA A 207 -14.69 2.46 19.56
C ALA A 207 -14.05 3.81 19.89
N SER A 208 -14.50 4.89 19.24
CA SER A 208 -14.04 6.24 19.58
C SER A 208 -14.37 6.68 21.01
N GLY A 209 -15.38 6.06 21.66
CA GLY A 209 -15.86 6.45 22.98
C GLY A 209 -16.48 7.86 23.07
N LYS A 210 -16.61 8.59 21.96
CA LYS A 210 -17.06 9.99 21.98
C LYS A 210 -18.59 10.07 21.99
N GLN A 211 -19.16 10.76 22.98
CA GLN A 211 -20.61 10.93 23.11
C GLN A 211 -21.27 11.50 21.84
N LYS A 212 -20.58 12.40 21.13
CA LYS A 212 -21.03 12.97 19.84
C LYS A 212 -21.22 11.95 18.70
N HIS A 213 -20.78 10.71 18.87
CA HIS A 213 -20.93 9.62 17.90
C HIS A 213 -22.08 8.66 18.26
N LYS A 214 -22.60 8.70 19.50
CA LYS A 214 -23.62 7.77 20.00
C LYS A 214 -24.88 7.71 19.13
N GLN A 215 -25.35 8.85 18.65
CA GLN A 215 -26.55 8.89 17.81
C GLN A 215 -26.33 8.21 16.45
N ALA A 216 -25.17 8.41 15.83
CA ALA A 216 -24.82 7.77 14.58
C ALA A 216 -24.70 6.24 14.75
N VAL A 217 -24.07 5.80 15.84
CA VAL A 217 -24.00 4.38 16.20
C VAL A 217 -25.40 3.81 16.43
N LYS A 218 -26.26 4.49 17.18
CA LYS A 218 -27.64 4.03 17.45
C LYS A 218 -28.43 3.85 16.15
N LYS A 219 -28.34 4.79 15.20
CA LYS A 219 -28.96 4.66 13.87
C LYS A 219 -28.48 3.41 13.15
N ALA A 220 -27.16 3.17 13.14
CA ALA A 220 -26.60 1.97 12.51
C ALA A 220 -27.08 0.68 13.18
N MET A 221 -27.23 0.66 14.52
CA MET A 221 -27.75 -0.52 15.22
C MET A 221 -29.20 -0.82 14.86
N TYR A 222 -30.06 0.20 14.71
CA TYR A 222 -31.43 -0.02 14.22
C TYR A 222 -31.44 -0.53 12.79
N TYR A 223 -30.63 0.06 11.91
CA TYR A 223 -30.45 -0.46 10.55
C TYR A 223 -30.06 -1.94 10.55
N PHE A 224 -29.13 -2.35 11.42
CA PHE A 224 -28.74 -3.77 11.53
C PHE A 224 -29.91 -4.63 12.00
N ALA A 225 -30.60 -4.25 13.07
CA ALA A 225 -31.73 -5.02 13.59
C ALA A 225 -32.86 -5.18 12.55
N ASP A 226 -33.13 -4.14 11.76
CA ASP A 226 -34.17 -4.18 10.73
C ASP A 226 -33.77 -5.06 9.54
N ASN A 227 -32.47 -5.21 9.26
CA ASN A 227 -31.93 -5.90 8.09
C ASN A 227 -31.24 -7.24 8.41
N THR A 228 -31.34 -7.74 9.63
CA THR A 228 -30.93 -9.11 9.97
C THR A 228 -32.14 -10.04 10.14
N ASN A 229 -31.93 -11.33 9.89
CA ASN A 229 -32.91 -12.40 10.08
C ASN A 229 -32.22 -13.62 10.74
N ASP A 230 -32.96 -14.69 10.95
CA ASP A 230 -32.50 -15.93 11.59
C ASP A 230 -32.08 -17.03 10.59
N GLN A 231 -31.98 -16.70 9.29
CA GLN A 231 -31.67 -17.65 8.22
C GLN A 231 -30.18 -17.69 7.92
N ILE A 232 -29.62 -18.90 7.84
CA ILE A 232 -28.23 -19.15 7.48
C ILE A 232 -28.24 -19.76 6.07
N ASP A 233 -27.58 -19.12 5.10
CA ASP A 233 -27.59 -19.52 3.69
C ASP A 233 -26.27 -20.21 3.28
N TYR A 234 -25.20 -20.11 4.07
CA TYR A 234 -23.85 -20.67 3.84
C TYR A 234 -23.22 -20.32 2.46
N ALA A 235 -23.91 -19.55 1.62
CA ALA A 235 -23.50 -19.11 0.28
C ALA A 235 -23.34 -17.58 0.18
N GLY A 236 -23.49 -16.85 1.29
CA GLY A 236 -23.52 -15.38 1.30
C GLY A 236 -23.26 -14.73 2.66
N TYR A 237 -23.85 -13.54 2.87
CA TYR A 237 -23.86 -12.87 4.18
C TYR A 237 -24.95 -13.49 5.06
N ASP A 238 -24.63 -14.57 5.76
CA ASP A 238 -25.56 -15.25 6.66
C ASP A 238 -26.28 -14.27 7.61
N CYS A 239 -27.57 -14.51 7.84
CA CYS A 239 -28.42 -13.74 8.74
C CYS A 239 -28.70 -12.29 8.30
N TRP A 240 -28.42 -11.89 7.06
CA TRP A 240 -28.84 -10.61 6.49
C TRP A 240 -30.02 -10.77 5.51
N LYS A 241 -30.95 -9.82 5.52
CA LYS A 241 -32.10 -9.74 4.59
C LYS A 241 -31.69 -9.18 3.23
#